data_AF-A0A2G2Z8E6-F1
#
_entry.id   AF-A0A2G2Z8E6-F1
#
_cell.length_a   1.000
_cell.length_b   1.000
_cell.length_c   1.000
_cell.angle_alpha   90.00
_cell.angle_beta   90.00
_cell.angle_gamma   90.00
#
_symmetry.space_group_name_H-M   'P 1'
#
loop_
_entity.id
_entity.type
_entity.pdbx_description
1 polymer ?
#
loop_
_entity_poly.entity_id
_entity_poly.type
_entity_poly.pdbx_seq_one_letter_code
_entity_poly.pdbx_strand_id
1 'polypeptide(L)'
;MIHVLNQSPTLVVRDMTPEKAWSEEKPSVDYFRVFGCVGHVHIPDARRTKIKDKSVSCVLFGVSGDSKEYKIFDPVSKRIIVSRDVIFKEDRMWDWNAKSQREHLIELDWGDNTEEENKAQEREV
;
A
#
# COMPACT_ATOMS: atom_id res chain seq x y z
N MET A 1 -14.28 13.12 1.48
CA MET A 1 -14.74 12.89 2.87
C MET A 1 -16.28 12.92 3.03
N ILE A 2 -17.02 13.61 2.16
CA ILE A 2 -18.49 13.73 2.24
C ILE A 2 -19.20 12.37 2.27
N HIS A 3 -18.75 11.41 1.48
CA HIS A 3 -19.40 10.10 1.34
C HIS A 3 -19.46 9.28 2.64
N VAL A 4 -18.38 9.25 3.43
CA VAL A 4 -18.35 8.51 4.71
C VAL A 4 -19.25 9.18 5.76
N LEU A 5 -19.26 10.52 5.77
CA LEU A 5 -20.07 11.30 6.71
C LEU A 5 -21.56 11.11 6.47
N ASN A 6 -22.00 11.07 5.21
CA ASN A 6 -23.40 10.87 4.85
C ASN A 6 -23.92 9.46 5.20
N GLN A 7 -23.02 8.51 5.38
CA GLN A 7 -23.33 7.13 5.79
C GLN A 7 -23.05 6.85 7.26
N SER A 8 -22.54 7.83 7.99
CA SER A 8 -22.36 7.74 9.44
C SER A 8 -23.61 8.27 10.15
N PRO A 9 -24.03 7.67 11.28
CA PRO A 9 -25.08 8.25 12.11
C PRO A 9 -24.64 9.62 12.62
N THR A 10 -25.57 10.58 12.66
CA THR A 10 -25.30 11.94 13.15
C THR A 10 -26.26 12.29 14.27
N LEU A 11 -25.88 13.22 15.15
CA LEU A 11 -26.73 13.63 16.28
C LEU A 11 -28.04 14.31 15.84
N VAL A 12 -28.03 14.97 14.67
CA VAL A 12 -29.19 15.69 14.12
C VAL A 12 -30.22 14.73 13.54
N VAL A 13 -29.74 13.64 12.93
CA VAL A 13 -30.59 12.66 12.25
C VAL A 13 -30.70 11.42 13.14
N ARG A 14 -31.78 11.35 13.93
CA ARG A 14 -32.00 10.29 14.93
C ARG A 14 -32.17 8.93 14.26
N ASP A 15 -31.41 7.94 14.74
CA ASP A 15 -31.48 6.52 14.37
C ASP A 15 -31.36 6.19 12.86
N MET A 16 -30.90 7.15 12.05
CA MET A 16 -30.69 6.96 10.62
C MET A 16 -29.47 7.76 10.12
N THR A 17 -28.92 7.34 8.99
CA THR A 17 -27.83 8.07 8.34
C THR A 17 -28.42 9.17 7.45
N PRO A 18 -27.73 10.31 7.25
CA PRO A 18 -28.21 11.36 6.35
C PRO A 18 -28.57 10.84 4.95
N GLU A 19 -27.81 9.88 4.41
CA GLU A 19 -28.10 9.25 3.12
C GLU A 19 -29.39 8.43 3.14
N LYS A 20 -29.66 7.70 4.22
CA LYS A 20 -30.92 6.98 4.40
C LYS A 20 -32.11 7.93 4.56
N ALA A 21 -31.91 9.05 5.26
CA ALA A 21 -32.95 10.08 5.42
C ALA A 21 -33.34 10.73 4.08
N TRP A 22 -32.38 10.84 3.15
CA TRP A 22 -32.61 11.42 1.83
C TRP A 22 -33.11 10.41 0.80
N SER A 23 -32.53 9.21 0.77
CA SER A 23 -32.79 8.21 -0.27
C SER A 23 -33.91 7.24 0.08
N GLU A 24 -34.42 7.26 1.32
CA GLU A 24 -35.38 6.32 1.93
C GLU A 24 -34.95 4.82 1.91
N GLU A 25 -33.91 4.49 1.17
CA GLU A 25 -33.27 3.18 1.09
C GLU A 25 -32.06 3.10 2.04
N LYS A 26 -31.82 1.91 2.61
CA LYS A 26 -30.64 1.66 3.43
C LYS A 26 -29.41 1.58 2.52
N PRO A 27 -28.41 2.47 2.64
CA PRO A 27 -27.20 2.35 1.83
C PRO A 27 -26.47 1.04 2.17
N SER A 28 -26.02 0.32 1.13
CA SER A 28 -25.08 -0.79 1.33
C SER A 28 -23.73 -0.21 1.75
N VAL A 29 -23.11 -0.86 2.73
CA VAL A 29 -21.79 -0.50 3.29
C VAL A 29 -20.74 -1.56 2.96
N ASP A 30 -21.07 -2.52 2.08
CA ASP A 30 -20.27 -3.73 1.82
C ASP A 30 -18.96 -3.42 1.07
N TYR A 31 -18.87 -2.23 0.47
CA TYR A 31 -17.65 -1.73 -0.15
C TYR A 31 -16.72 -1.02 0.83
N PHE A 32 -17.14 -0.76 2.07
CA PHE A 32 -16.19 -0.34 3.09
C PHE A 32 -15.34 -1.54 3.48
N ARG A 33 -14.05 -1.26 3.63
CA ARG A 33 -13.03 -2.23 3.97
C ARG A 33 -12.28 -1.72 5.19
N VAL A 34 -11.76 -2.63 6.01
CA VAL A 34 -11.00 -2.28 7.22
C VAL A 34 -9.78 -1.44 6.86
N PHE A 35 -9.69 -0.23 7.40
CA PHE A 35 -8.54 0.65 7.17
C PHE A 35 -7.25 -0.03 7.65
N GLY A 36 -6.18 0.06 6.87
CA GLY A 36 -4.91 -0.57 7.21
C GLY A 36 -4.85 -2.09 6.96
N CYS A 37 -5.90 -2.69 6.40
CA CYS A 37 -5.86 -4.10 6.03
C CYS A 37 -4.90 -4.37 4.86
N VAL A 38 -4.40 -5.60 4.81
CA VAL A 38 -3.55 -6.05 3.70
C VAL A 38 -4.42 -6.37 2.49
N GLY A 39 -4.12 -5.75 1.37
CA GLY A 39 -4.75 -6.00 0.07
C GLY A 39 -3.74 -6.42 -0.98
N HIS A 40 -4.18 -7.21 -1.95
CA HIS A 40 -3.37 -7.59 -3.11
C HIS A 40 -3.94 -6.92 -4.37
N VAL A 41 -3.11 -6.07 -5.00
CA VAL A 41 -3.46 -5.39 -6.24
C VAL A 41 -2.90 -6.16 -7.43
N HIS A 42 -3.71 -6.42 -8.44
CA HIS A 42 -3.27 -7.10 -9.65
C HIS A 42 -2.33 -6.21 -10.49
N ILE A 43 -1.20 -6.76 -10.92
CA ILE A 43 -0.29 -6.07 -11.84
C ILE A 43 -0.60 -6.52 -13.26
N PRO A 44 -1.00 -5.63 -14.20
CA PRO A 44 -1.28 -6.03 -15.57
C PRO A 44 -0.07 -6.70 -16.25
N ASP A 45 -0.31 -7.75 -17.03
CA ASP A 45 0.74 -8.53 -17.70
C ASP A 45 1.61 -7.68 -18.63
N ALA A 46 1.06 -6.62 -19.23
CA ALA A 46 1.78 -5.67 -20.07
C ALA A 46 2.95 -4.95 -19.36
N ARG A 47 2.95 -4.90 -18.02
CA ARG A 47 4.02 -4.31 -17.22
C ARG A 47 5.00 -5.34 -16.67
N ARG A 48 4.86 -6.62 -17.03
CA ARG A 48 5.72 -7.71 -16.55
C ARG A 48 6.78 -8.06 -17.59
N THR A 49 8.02 -8.15 -17.13
CA THR A 49 9.15 -8.73 -17.90
C THR A 49 9.66 -9.95 -17.13
N LYS A 50 9.48 -11.14 -17.73
CA LYS A 50 9.81 -12.46 -17.15
C LYS A 50 9.12 -12.76 -15.81
N ILE A 51 9.21 -14.00 -15.33
CA ILE A 51 8.46 -14.56 -14.16
C ILE A 51 8.59 -13.63 -12.93
N LYS A 52 7.65 -12.69 -12.80
CA LYS A 52 7.50 -11.76 -11.68
C LYS A 52 6.16 -12.00 -11.01
N ASP A 53 6.07 -11.60 -9.75
CA ASP A 53 4.86 -11.73 -8.95
C ASP A 53 3.64 -11.12 -9.66
N LYS A 54 2.51 -11.82 -9.54
CA LYS A 54 1.27 -11.46 -10.23
C LYS A 54 0.49 -10.34 -9.53
N SER A 55 0.87 -10.02 -8.30
CA SER A 55 0.18 -9.04 -7.45
C SER A 55 1.16 -8.36 -6.50
N VAL A 56 0.90 -7.10 -6.16
CA VAL A 56 1.63 -6.38 -5.09
C VAL A 56 0.84 -6.47 -3.80
N SER A 57 1.52 -6.76 -2.69
CA SER A 57 0.95 -6.66 -1.34
C SER A 57 0.99 -5.20 -0.90
N CYS A 58 -0.17 -4.65 -0.61
CA CYS A 58 -0.37 -3.24 -0.33
C CYS A 58 -1.29 -3.06 0.89
N VAL A 59 -1.39 -1.84 1.39
CA VAL A 59 -2.17 -1.49 2.58
C VAL A 59 -3.31 -0.54 2.18
N LEU A 60 -4.54 -0.84 2.59
CA LEU A 60 -5.66 0.05 2.30
C LEU A 60 -5.50 1.38 3.04
N PHE A 61 -5.51 2.49 2.27
CA PHE A 61 -5.41 3.85 2.78
C PHE A 61 -6.74 4.62 2.68
N GLY A 62 -7.70 4.15 1.87
CA GLY A 62 -9.04 4.72 1.81
C GLY A 62 -9.66 4.62 0.43
N VAL A 63 -10.70 5.42 0.20
CA VAL A 63 -11.38 5.54 -1.11
C VAL A 63 -11.02 6.88 -1.73
N SER A 64 -10.89 6.93 -3.05
CA SER A 64 -10.64 8.17 -3.79
C SER A 64 -11.83 9.12 -3.68
N GLY A 65 -11.56 10.42 -3.71
CA GLY A 65 -12.61 11.44 -3.64
C GLY A 65 -13.34 11.62 -4.97
N ASP A 66 -12.61 11.40 -6.06
CA ASP A 66 -13.06 11.69 -7.43
C ASP A 66 -13.65 10.46 -8.11
N SER A 67 -13.35 9.27 -7.60
CA SER A 67 -13.73 7.98 -8.19
C SER A 67 -14.03 6.95 -7.08
N LYS A 68 -14.95 6.00 -7.33
CA LYS A 68 -15.25 4.87 -6.43
C LYS A 68 -14.13 3.82 -6.44
N GLU A 69 -12.89 4.26 -6.29
CA GLU A 69 -11.68 3.46 -6.39
C GLU A 69 -10.94 3.49 -5.07
N TYR A 70 -10.22 2.42 -4.75
CA TYR A 70 -9.45 2.36 -3.52
C TYR A 70 -8.08 3.01 -3.69
N LYS A 71 -7.72 3.83 -2.71
CA LYS A 71 -6.36 4.33 -2.49
C LYS A 71 -5.61 3.33 -1.63
N ILE A 72 -4.53 2.80 -2.17
CA ILE A 72 -3.79 1.71 -1.56
C ILE A 72 -2.32 2.08 -1.58
N PHE A 73 -1.66 1.89 -0.44
CA PHE A 73 -0.27 2.20 -0.27
C PHE A 73 0.59 0.95 -0.48
N ASP A 74 1.54 1.01 -1.41
CA ASP A 74 2.59 0.01 -1.52
C ASP A 74 3.74 0.39 -0.56
N PRO A 75 3.95 -0.34 0.55
CA PRO A 75 4.97 0.00 1.51
C PRO A 75 6.38 -0.29 0.98
N VAL A 76 6.54 -1.11 -0.07
CA VAL A 76 7.84 -1.42 -0.68
C VAL A 76 8.26 -0.29 -1.60
N SER A 77 7.40 0.09 -2.55
CA SER A 77 7.69 1.18 -3.49
C SER A 77 7.50 2.58 -2.89
N LYS A 78 6.93 2.67 -1.67
CA LYS A 78 6.56 3.92 -0.97
C LYS A 78 5.66 4.81 -1.84
N ARG A 79 4.71 4.22 -2.57
CA ARG A 79 3.81 4.91 -3.51
C ARG A 79 2.34 4.59 -3.22
N ILE A 80 1.47 5.56 -3.50
CA ILE A 80 0.02 5.39 -3.45
C ILE A 80 -0.46 5.01 -4.85
N ILE A 81 -1.23 3.93 -4.93
CA ILE A 81 -1.85 3.39 -6.14
C ILE A 81 -3.36 3.54 -5.98
N VAL A 82 -4.04 3.97 -7.04
CA VAL A 82 -5.51 4.00 -7.11
C VAL A 82 -5.96 2.86 -8.01
N SER A 83 -6.78 1.95 -7.47
CA SER A 83 -7.28 0.79 -8.23
C SER A 83 -8.64 0.31 -7.70
N ARG A 84 -9.45 -0.29 -8.59
CA ARG A 84 -10.70 -0.98 -8.22
C ARG A 84 -10.48 -2.46 -7.93
N ASP A 85 -9.59 -3.08 -8.69
CA ASP A 85 -9.38 -4.53 -8.69
C ASP A 85 -8.38 -4.93 -7.62
N VAL A 86 -8.92 -5.13 -6.41
CA VAL A 86 -8.14 -5.32 -5.20
C VAL A 86 -8.78 -6.41 -4.37
N ILE A 87 -7.98 -7.40 -3.98
CA ILE A 87 -8.44 -8.48 -3.10
C ILE A 87 -7.97 -8.16 -1.68
N PHE A 88 -8.91 -7.88 -0.79
CA PHE A 88 -8.64 -7.52 0.61
C PHE A 88 -8.63 -8.75 1.51
N LYS A 89 -7.67 -8.79 2.44
CA LYS A 89 -7.61 -9.74 3.56
C LYS A 89 -7.79 -8.94 4.85
N GLU A 90 -9.05 -8.73 5.21
CA GLU A 90 -9.42 -7.88 6.36
C GLU A 90 -8.94 -8.44 7.71
N ASP A 91 -8.75 -9.76 7.79
CA ASP A 91 -8.22 -10.44 8.98
C ASP A 91 -6.72 -10.16 9.23
N ARG A 92 -6.04 -9.49 8.29
CA ARG A 92 -4.60 -9.23 8.37
C ARG A 92 -4.32 -7.74 8.32
N MET A 93 -3.56 -7.28 9.30
CA MET A 93 -3.01 -5.93 9.35
C MET A 93 -1.58 -5.92 8.82
N TRP A 94 -1.18 -4.80 8.25
CA TRP A 94 0.22 -4.62 7.86
C TRP A 94 1.11 -4.38 9.07
N ASP A 95 2.17 -5.17 9.20
CA ASP A 95 3.19 -4.93 10.22
C ASP A 95 4.17 -3.83 9.75
N TRP A 96 4.01 -2.64 10.31
CA TRP A 96 4.86 -1.49 10.04
C TRP A 96 6.24 -1.60 10.69
N ASN A 97 6.36 -2.36 11.77
CA ASN A 97 7.60 -2.50 12.53
C ASN A 97 8.55 -3.52 11.91
N ALA A 98 8.04 -4.48 11.14
CA ALA A 98 8.85 -5.49 10.44
C ALA A 98 9.88 -4.90 9.45
N LYS A 99 9.71 -3.64 9.01
CA LYS A 99 10.63 -2.98 8.07
C LYS A 99 11.82 -2.27 8.73
N SER A 100 11.69 -1.87 9.99
CA SER A 100 12.79 -1.21 10.74
C SER A 100 14.03 -2.10 10.83
N GLN A 101 13.85 -3.42 10.90
CA GLN A 101 14.95 -4.39 11.01
C GLN A 101 15.65 -4.67 9.68
N ARG A 102 14.97 -4.45 8.53
CA ARG A 102 15.54 -4.73 7.19
C ARG A 102 16.32 -3.56 6.61
N GLU A 103 15.90 -2.32 6.87
CA GLU A 103 16.67 -1.12 6.47
C GLU A 103 17.97 -1.01 7.30
N HIS A 104 17.97 -1.42 8.58
CA HIS A 104 19.16 -1.40 9.44
C HIS A 104 20.24 -2.45 9.07
N LEU A 105 19.89 -3.53 8.35
CA LEU A 105 20.85 -4.55 7.91
C LEU A 105 21.62 -4.19 6.64
N ILE A 106 21.21 -3.13 5.92
CA ILE A 106 21.89 -2.66 4.70
C ILE A 106 22.96 -1.60 5.02
N GLU A 107 22.92 -0.99 6.21
CA GLU A 107 23.80 0.13 6.60
C GLU A 107 25.10 -0.27 7.32
N LEU A 108 25.41 -1.57 7.48
CA LEU A 108 26.61 -2.02 8.22
C LEU A 108 27.58 -2.92 7.42
N ASP A 109 27.62 -2.80 6.09
CA ASP A 109 28.71 -3.38 5.28
C ASP A 109 29.44 -2.30 4.48
N TRP A 110 30.03 -1.34 5.21
CA TRP A 110 30.92 -0.33 4.64
C TRP A 110 32.25 -0.28 5.41
N GLY A 111 33.20 -1.11 4.96
CA GLY A 111 34.65 -0.88 5.06
C GLY A 111 35.40 -1.80 6.04
N ASP A 112 36.18 -2.75 5.52
CA ASP A 112 37.64 -2.61 5.43
C ASP A 112 38.29 -3.76 4.63
N ASN A 113 39.54 -3.51 4.18
CA ASN A 113 40.55 -4.40 3.57
C ASN A 113 40.64 -4.41 2.02
N THR A 114 41.73 -4.03 1.35
CA THR A 114 43.04 -3.51 1.79
C THR A 114 43.68 -2.88 0.55
N GLU A 115 44.36 -1.75 0.70
CA GLU A 115 45.38 -1.31 -0.24
C GLU A 115 46.54 -2.32 -0.21
N GLU A 116 46.75 -3.09 -1.26
CA GLU A 116 48.06 -3.66 -1.59
C GLU A 116 48.04 -4.22 -3.02
N GLU A 117 48.34 -3.38 -4.02
CA GLU A 117 48.92 -3.82 -5.30
C GLU A 117 49.45 -2.61 -6.07
N ASN A 118 50.59 -2.09 -5.63
CA ASN A 118 51.47 -1.25 -6.45
C ASN A 118 52.92 -1.73 -6.25
N LYS A 119 53.44 -2.53 -7.20
CA LYS A 119 54.85 -2.56 -7.67
C LYS A 119 55.11 -3.81 -8.53
N ALA A 120 54.84 -3.73 -9.83
CA ALA A 120 55.44 -4.65 -10.82
C ALA A 120 55.44 -4.10 -12.26
N GLN A 121 55.53 -2.78 -12.46
CA GLN A 121 55.58 -2.22 -13.81
C GLN A 121 56.60 -1.08 -13.93
N GLU A 122 57.85 -1.40 -13.66
CA GLU A 122 59.03 -0.62 -14.09
C GLU A 122 60.25 -1.55 -14.01
N ARG A 123 60.53 -2.28 -15.10
CA ARG A 123 61.82 -2.85 -15.56
C ARG A 123 61.58 -3.92 -16.63
N GLU A 124 61.48 -3.49 -17.88
CA GLU A 124 62.16 -4.11 -19.03
C GLU A 124 62.03 -3.15 -20.21
N VAL A 125 62.98 -2.23 -20.26
CA VAL A 125 63.66 -1.83 -21.50
C VAL A 125 64.91 -2.69 -21.58
#